data_AF-A0A0K0CY26-F1
#
_entry.id   AF-A0A0K0CY26-F1
#
_cell.length_a   1.000
_cell.length_b   1.000
_cell.length_c   1.000
_cell.angle_alpha   90.00
_cell.angle_beta   90.00
_cell.angle_gamma   90.00
#
_symmetry.space_group_name_H-M   'P 1'
#
loop_
_entity.id
_entity.type
_entity.pdbx_description
1 polymer ?
#
loop_
_entity_poly.entity_id
_entity_poly.type
_entity_poly.pdbx_seq_one_letter_code
_entity_poly.pdbx_strand_id
1 'polypeptide(L)'
;MASSFTRAERSGNIFYRVTGLIRSGQMSWADRPLWYDVYIAHPPLQAHDWNVKHAKHDEPVRKIFYEEDKVRAAFYKKYRGGIINMSSPQESLSQQFIREYDIIKSELKGDVTDDEIFRRTEERLAEAGVNLK
;
A
#
# COMPACT_ATOMS: atom_id res chain seq x y z
N MET A 1 46.79 15.88 -4.83
CA MET A 1 45.60 15.53 -4.02
C MET A 1 44.40 16.29 -4.59
N ALA A 2 43.78 15.78 -5.65
CA ALA A 2 42.61 16.46 -6.22
C ALA A 2 41.43 16.28 -5.27
N SER A 3 41.06 17.34 -4.56
CA SER A 3 39.81 17.44 -3.80
C SER A 3 38.61 17.57 -4.75
N SER A 4 38.47 16.64 -5.71
CA SER A 4 37.45 16.70 -6.75
C SER A 4 36.15 16.05 -6.28
N PHE A 5 35.56 16.61 -5.22
CA PHE A 5 34.18 16.30 -4.87
C PHE A 5 33.26 17.21 -5.67
N THR A 6 32.61 16.67 -6.70
CA THR A 6 31.62 17.41 -7.49
C THR A 6 30.35 17.64 -6.67
N ARG A 7 30.13 18.87 -6.22
CA ARG A 7 28.91 19.33 -5.53
C ARG A 7 27.92 19.93 -6.53
N ALA A 8 27.52 19.13 -7.52
CA ALA A 8 26.63 19.54 -8.59
C ALA A 8 25.38 18.65 -8.61
N GLU A 9 24.54 18.77 -7.58
CA GLU A 9 23.39 17.89 -7.33
C GLU A 9 22.38 17.87 -8.47
N ARG A 10 22.27 18.97 -9.23
CA ARG A 10 21.39 19.11 -10.40
C ARG A 10 21.96 18.55 -11.71
N SER A 11 23.21 18.14 -11.72
CA SER A 11 23.89 17.63 -12.92
C SER A 11 23.94 16.10 -12.90
N GLY A 12 22.76 15.47 -12.99
CA GLY A 12 22.57 14.01 -12.92
C GLY A 12 22.65 13.44 -11.51
N ASN A 13 22.74 12.11 -11.37
CA ASN A 13 22.95 11.48 -10.05
C ASN A 13 24.39 11.27 -9.67
N ILE A 14 24.56 10.89 -8.39
CA ILE A 14 25.84 10.55 -7.79
C ILE A 14 26.58 9.47 -8.57
N PHE A 15 25.88 8.48 -9.13
CA PHE A 15 26.49 7.39 -9.87
C PHE A 15 27.10 7.90 -11.18
N TYR A 16 26.35 8.65 -11.98
CA TYR A 16 26.85 9.24 -13.22
C TYR A 16 27.99 10.24 -12.97
N ARG A 17 27.91 11.05 -11.90
CA ARG A 17 28.99 11.99 -11.54
C ARG A 17 30.29 11.26 -11.20
N VAL A 18 30.24 10.24 -10.34
CA VAL A 18 31.42 9.43 -9.99
C VAL A 18 31.95 8.68 -11.21
N THR A 19 31.06 8.10 -12.00
CA THR A 19 31.44 7.40 -13.25
C THR A 19 32.15 8.35 -14.23
N GLY A 20 31.66 9.58 -14.36
CA GLY A 20 32.28 10.62 -15.19
C GLY A 20 33.66 11.05 -14.69
N LEU A 21 33.82 11.22 -13.36
CA LEU A 21 35.11 11.53 -12.75
C LEU A 21 36.15 10.42 -12.99
N ILE A 22 35.73 9.16 -12.86
CA ILE A 22 36.57 7.99 -13.14
C ILE A 22 36.96 7.96 -14.64
N ARG A 23 35.98 8.11 -15.54
CA ARG A 23 36.22 8.07 -17.00
C ARG A 23 37.08 9.21 -17.53
N SER A 24 36.98 10.39 -16.92
CA SER A 24 37.79 11.58 -17.27
C SER A 24 39.19 11.56 -16.66
N GLY A 25 39.54 10.55 -15.85
CA GLY A 25 40.82 10.45 -15.15
C GLY A 25 40.96 11.41 -13.97
N GLN A 26 39.90 12.14 -13.59
CA GLN A 26 39.90 13.04 -12.43
C GLN A 26 39.77 12.30 -11.10
N MET A 27 39.37 11.02 -11.13
CA MET A 27 39.33 10.10 -9.99
C MET A 27 39.95 8.76 -10.40
N SER A 28 40.84 8.21 -9.58
CA SER A 28 41.37 6.86 -9.80
C SER A 28 40.28 5.81 -9.56
N TRP A 29 40.35 4.68 -10.28
CA TRP A 29 39.48 3.54 -10.01
C TRP A 29 39.60 3.02 -8.57
N ALA A 30 40.81 3.07 -8.00
CA ALA A 30 41.06 2.66 -6.62
C ALA A 30 40.41 3.59 -5.58
N ASP A 31 40.16 4.86 -5.95
CA ASP A 31 39.59 5.88 -5.07
C ASP A 31 38.06 5.94 -5.16
N ARG A 32 37.43 5.05 -5.94
CA ARG A 32 35.97 5.02 -6.07
C ARG A 32 35.31 4.74 -4.70
N PRO A 33 34.15 5.32 -4.41
CA PRO A 33 33.45 5.06 -3.16
C PRO A 33 33.04 3.59 -3.01
N LEU A 34 33.03 3.08 -1.78
CA LEU A 34 32.63 1.69 -1.49
C LEU A 34 31.25 1.32 -2.05
N TRP A 35 30.29 2.26 -2.02
CA TRP A 35 28.94 2.03 -2.53
C TRP A 35 28.88 1.88 -4.06
N TYR A 36 29.91 2.31 -4.80
CA TYR A 36 29.91 2.31 -6.27
C TYR A 36 29.79 0.90 -6.83
N ASP A 37 30.51 -0.07 -6.24
CA ASP A 37 30.45 -1.47 -6.67
C ASP A 37 29.09 -2.10 -6.36
N VAL A 38 28.49 -1.74 -5.21
CA VAL A 38 27.13 -2.17 -4.84
C VAL A 38 26.11 -1.65 -5.85
N TYR A 39 26.25 -0.38 -6.27
CA TYR A 39 25.37 0.22 -7.28
C TYR A 39 25.51 -0.44 -8.65
N ILE A 40 26.73 -0.81 -9.07
CA ILE A 40 26.95 -1.54 -10.33
C ILE A 40 26.33 -2.94 -10.27
N ALA A 41 26.53 -3.66 -9.16
CA ALA A 41 26.01 -5.01 -8.99
C ALA A 41 24.48 -5.03 -8.89
N HIS A 42 23.89 -4.03 -8.22
CA HIS A 42 22.47 -3.93 -7.93
C HIS A 42 21.96 -2.52 -8.22
N PRO A 43 21.84 -2.13 -9.50
CA PRO A 43 21.35 -0.80 -9.86
C PRO A 43 19.87 -0.64 -9.48
N PRO A 44 19.44 0.57 -9.08
CA PRO A 44 18.03 0.84 -8.81
C PRO A 44 17.21 0.76 -10.11
N LEU A 45 15.92 0.42 -9.98
CA LEU A 45 15.00 0.30 -11.13
C LEU A 45 14.91 1.59 -11.95
N GLN A 46 14.91 2.74 -11.26
CA GLN A 46 14.96 4.05 -11.87
C GLN A 46 16.13 4.82 -11.28
N ALA A 47 16.96 5.40 -12.14
CA ALA A 47 18.02 6.29 -11.73
C ALA A 47 17.41 7.47 -10.95
N HIS A 48 17.93 7.72 -9.75
CA HIS A 48 17.64 8.97 -9.05
C HIS A 48 18.13 10.13 -9.93
N ASP A 49 17.42 11.23 -9.96
CA ASP A 49 17.85 12.48 -10.57
C ASP A 49 17.19 13.60 -9.77
N TRP A 50 17.72 14.82 -9.86
CA TRP A 50 17.25 15.92 -9.02
C TRP A 50 15.81 16.34 -9.32
N ASN A 51 15.29 16.04 -10.51
CA ASN A 51 13.96 16.42 -10.98
C ASN A 51 13.20 15.25 -11.61
N VAL A 52 13.35 14.04 -11.05
CA VAL A 52 12.58 12.89 -11.53
C VAL A 52 11.11 13.11 -11.23
N LYS A 53 10.31 13.25 -12.28
CA LYS A 53 8.86 13.14 -12.19
C LYS A 53 8.48 11.68 -12.39
N HIS A 54 8.00 11.04 -11.33
CA HIS A 54 7.46 9.69 -11.44
C HIS A 54 6.15 9.70 -12.25
N ALA A 55 5.77 8.53 -12.76
CA ALA A 55 4.44 8.35 -13.30
C ALA A 55 3.41 8.84 -12.27
N LYS A 56 2.44 9.65 -12.70
CA LYS A 56 1.38 10.23 -11.85
C LYS A 56 1.80 11.35 -10.89
N HIS A 57 2.94 12.01 -11.11
CA HIS A 57 3.40 13.14 -10.26
C HIS A 57 2.32 14.22 -10.02
N ASP A 58 1.53 14.56 -11.04
CA ASP A 58 0.48 15.58 -10.96
C ASP A 58 -0.94 14.98 -10.88
N GLU A 59 -1.08 13.66 -10.72
CA GLU A 59 -2.38 13.02 -10.59
C GLU A 59 -2.79 12.91 -9.12
N PRO A 60 -4.06 13.19 -8.78
CA PRO A 60 -4.54 12.97 -7.43
C PRO A 60 -4.52 11.48 -7.08
N VAL A 61 -4.13 11.17 -5.84
CA VAL A 61 -4.16 9.80 -5.32
C VAL A 61 -5.61 9.29 -5.34
N ARG A 62 -5.83 8.13 -5.99
CA ARG A 62 -7.15 7.51 -6.06
C ARG A 62 -7.55 7.00 -4.68
N LYS A 63 -8.80 7.23 -4.29
CA LYS A 63 -9.38 6.63 -3.09
C LYS A 63 -9.48 5.12 -3.27
N ILE A 64 -9.12 4.36 -2.25
CA ILE A 64 -9.21 2.90 -2.23
C ILE A 64 -10.53 2.54 -1.54
N PHE A 65 -11.46 1.96 -2.29
CA PHE A 65 -12.74 1.45 -1.79
C PHE A 65 -12.93 0.03 -2.29
N TYR A 66 -13.53 -0.80 -1.45
CA TYR A 66 -13.89 -2.17 -1.77
C TYR A 66 -15.41 -2.37 -1.72
N GLU A 67 -15.90 -3.45 -2.32
CA GLU A 67 -17.35 -3.70 -2.38
C GLU A 67 -17.94 -3.94 -0.97
N GLU A 68 -17.18 -4.58 -0.09
CA GLU A 68 -17.56 -4.79 1.31
C GLU A 68 -17.68 -3.48 2.11
N ASP A 69 -17.09 -2.37 1.66
CA ASP A 69 -17.21 -1.09 2.35
C ASP A 69 -18.64 -0.57 2.37
N LYS A 70 -19.48 -0.96 1.40
CA LYS A 70 -20.92 -0.64 1.39
C LYS A 70 -21.62 -1.30 2.57
N VAL A 71 -21.36 -2.59 2.77
CA VAL A 71 -21.94 -3.39 3.87
C VAL A 71 -21.37 -2.93 5.20
N ARG A 72 -20.06 -2.66 5.26
CA ARG A 72 -19.38 -2.12 6.43
C ARG A 72 -19.98 -0.77 6.84
N ALA A 73 -20.23 0.13 5.89
CA ALA A 73 -20.88 1.41 6.16
C ALA A 73 -22.31 1.24 6.69
N ALA A 74 -23.10 0.32 6.11
CA ALA A 74 -24.45 0.00 6.61
C ALA A 74 -24.40 -0.57 8.04
N PHE A 75 -23.45 -1.47 8.32
CA PHE A 75 -23.21 -2.01 9.65
C PHE A 75 -22.91 -0.91 10.67
N TYR A 76 -21.94 -0.04 10.40
CA TYR A 76 -21.55 1.03 11.34
C TYR A 76 -22.59 2.15 11.47
N LYS A 77 -23.54 2.24 10.52
CA LYS A 77 -24.69 3.14 10.64
C LYS A 77 -25.70 2.63 11.68
N LYS A 78 -25.82 1.32 11.88
CA LYS A 78 -26.78 0.68 12.79
C LYS A 78 -26.15 0.24 14.12
N TYR A 79 -24.91 -0.25 14.09
CA TYR A 79 -24.23 -0.90 15.21
C TYR A 79 -22.88 -0.24 15.53
N ARG A 80 -22.37 -0.50 16.74
CA ARG A 80 -21.01 -0.15 17.15
C ARG A 80 -20.06 -1.31 16.83
N GLY A 81 -18.85 -1.01 16.37
CA GLY A 81 -17.87 -2.04 15.95
C GLY A 81 -17.16 -2.83 17.04
N GLY A 82 -17.55 -2.68 18.31
CA GLY A 82 -16.87 -3.31 19.43
C GLY A 82 -15.42 -2.87 19.62
N ILE A 83 -14.66 -3.65 20.41
CA ILE A 83 -13.23 -3.44 20.65
C ILE A 83 -12.44 -4.19 19.57
N ILE A 84 -11.53 -3.49 18.90
CA ILE A 84 -10.66 -4.05 17.88
C ILE A 84 -9.23 -4.10 18.43
N ASN A 85 -8.60 -5.27 18.37
CA ASN A 85 -7.19 -5.43 18.73
C ASN A 85 -6.36 -5.54 17.44
N MET A 86 -5.65 -4.46 17.07
CA MET A 86 -4.82 -4.42 15.86
C MET A 86 -3.59 -5.34 15.93
N SER A 87 -3.19 -5.78 17.11
CA SER A 87 -2.06 -6.71 17.30
C SER A 87 -2.47 -8.17 17.18
N SER A 88 -3.77 -8.45 17.20
CA SER A 88 -4.32 -9.79 17.11
C SER A 88 -4.83 -10.05 15.69
N PRO A 89 -4.62 -11.26 15.12
CA PRO A 89 -5.21 -11.64 13.85
C PRO A 89 -6.72 -11.95 13.95
N GLN A 90 -7.34 -11.71 15.12
CA GLN A 90 -8.75 -11.96 15.35
C GLN A 90 -9.61 -10.97 14.57
N GLU A 91 -10.70 -11.48 14.00
CA GLU A 91 -11.61 -10.70 13.20
C GLU A 91 -12.47 -9.76 14.05
N SER A 92 -12.70 -8.55 13.53
CA SER A 92 -13.66 -7.63 14.12
C SER A 92 -15.09 -8.16 13.93
N LEU A 93 -16.00 -7.69 14.80
CA LEU A 93 -17.42 -7.98 14.68
C LEU A 93 -17.99 -7.60 13.30
N SER A 94 -17.54 -6.46 12.76
CA SER A 94 -17.91 -6.02 11.41
C SER A 94 -17.38 -6.95 10.32
N GLN A 95 -16.19 -7.55 10.50
CA GLN A 95 -15.64 -8.49 9.53
C GLN A 95 -16.34 -9.85 9.57
N GLN A 96 -16.70 -10.33 10.76
CA GLN A 96 -17.55 -11.52 10.91
C GLN A 96 -18.92 -11.31 10.24
N PHE A 97 -19.51 -10.12 10.41
CA PHE A 97 -20.77 -9.77 9.75
C PHE A 97 -20.65 -9.80 8.22
N ILE A 98 -19.60 -9.19 7.66
CA ILE A 98 -19.39 -9.17 6.20
C ILE A 98 -19.19 -10.59 5.66
N ARG A 99 -18.49 -11.46 6.39
CA ARG A 99 -18.33 -12.86 5.99
C ARG A 99 -19.67 -13.58 5.88
N GLU A 100 -20.51 -13.49 6.92
CA GLU A 100 -21.82 -14.14 6.91
C GLU A 100 -22.73 -13.53 5.82
N TYR A 101 -22.63 -12.21 5.60
CA TYR A 101 -23.33 -11.54 4.49
C TYR A 101 -22.93 -12.12 3.14
N ASP A 102 -21.64 -12.32 2.88
CA ASP A 102 -21.14 -12.90 1.63
C ASP A 102 -21.56 -14.36 1.45
N ILE A 103 -21.58 -15.14 2.54
CA ILE A 103 -22.08 -16.52 2.53
C ILE A 103 -23.56 -16.54 2.14
N ILE A 104 -24.41 -15.75 2.81
CA ILE A 104 -25.85 -15.69 2.53
C ILE A 104 -26.10 -15.17 1.11
N LYS A 105 -25.36 -14.16 0.66
CA LYS A 105 -25.43 -13.65 -0.72
C LYS A 105 -25.10 -14.75 -1.74
N SER A 106 -24.13 -15.61 -1.44
CA SER A 106 -23.77 -16.75 -2.30
C SER A 106 -24.79 -17.88 -2.28
N GLU A 107 -25.50 -18.09 -1.16
CA GLU A 107 -26.55 -19.10 -1.00
C GLU A 107 -27.83 -18.69 -1.76
N LEU A 108 -28.18 -17.40 -1.74
CA LEU A 108 -29.46 -16.91 -2.24
C LEU A 108 -29.53 -16.64 -3.76
N LYS A 109 -28.51 -16.97 -4.56
CA LYS A 109 -28.36 -16.78 -6.03
C LYS A 109 -29.65 -16.35 -6.77
N GLY A 110 -30.04 -15.10 -6.61
CA GLY A 110 -31.31 -14.54 -7.07
C GLY A 110 -31.33 -13.02 -6.87
N ASP A 111 -32.32 -12.35 -7.47
CA ASP A 111 -32.49 -10.89 -7.37
C ASP A 111 -33.08 -10.51 -6.01
N VAL A 112 -32.27 -10.69 -4.96
CA VAL A 112 -32.64 -10.39 -3.58
C VAL A 112 -31.98 -9.07 -3.19
N THR A 113 -32.79 -8.15 -2.66
CA THR A 113 -32.32 -6.84 -2.20
C THR A 113 -31.27 -6.99 -1.10
N ASP A 114 -30.23 -6.16 -1.14
CA ASP A 114 -29.16 -6.12 -0.12
C ASP A 114 -29.72 -5.99 1.32
N ASP A 115 -30.84 -5.28 1.50
CA ASP A 115 -31.52 -5.12 2.79
C ASP A 115 -32.05 -6.45 3.37
N GLU A 116 -32.55 -7.36 2.53
CA GLU A 116 -33.04 -8.67 2.95
C GLU A 116 -31.89 -9.59 3.33
N ILE A 117 -30.78 -9.54 2.57
CA ILE A 117 -29.55 -10.26 2.90
C ILE A 117 -29.01 -9.75 4.25
N PHE A 118 -29.00 -8.43 4.45
CA PHE A 118 -28.56 -7.81 5.68
C PHE A 118 -29.38 -8.27 6.89
N ARG A 119 -30.72 -8.28 6.78
CA ARG A 119 -31.62 -8.78 7.83
C ARG A 119 -31.37 -10.25 8.17
N ARG A 120 -31.23 -11.11 7.16
CA ARG A 120 -30.94 -12.54 7.40
C ARG A 120 -29.58 -12.76 8.05
N THR A 121 -28.61 -11.90 7.73
CA THR A 121 -27.29 -11.91 8.37
C THR A 121 -27.42 -11.58 9.86
N GLU A 122 -28.28 -10.63 10.24
CA GLU A 122 -28.57 -10.32 11.64
C GLU A 122 -29.20 -11.50 12.37
N GLU A 123 -30.18 -12.17 11.75
CA GLU A 123 -30.84 -13.34 12.31
C GLU A 123 -29.86 -14.51 12.54
N ARG A 124 -29.01 -14.80 11.54
CA ARG A 124 -27.98 -15.87 11.63
C ARG A 124 -26.93 -15.59 12.71
N LEU A 125 -26.50 -14.33 12.84
CA LEU A 125 -25.55 -13.94 13.89
C LEU A 125 -26.17 -13.98 15.29
N ALA A 126 -27.46 -13.64 15.41
CA ALA A 126 -28.19 -13.78 16.66
C ALA A 126 -28.33 -15.25 17.09
N GLU A 127 -28.60 -16.15 16.16
CA GLU A 127 -28.61 -17.61 16.40
C GLU A 127 -27.23 -18.14 16.81
N ALA A 128 -26.15 -17.59 16.25
CA ALA A 128 -24.78 -17.90 16.63
C ALA A 128 -24.37 -17.30 18.00
N GLY A 129 -25.27 -16.57 18.68
CA GLY A 129 -25.03 -15.96 19.98
C GLY A 129 -24.16 -14.70 19.94
N VAL A 130 -23.95 -14.11 18.75
CA VAL A 130 -23.18 -12.89 18.57
C VAL A 130 -24.09 -11.68 18.83
N ASN A 131 -23.72 -10.86 19.81
CA ASN A 131 -24.53 -9.72 20.23
C ASN A 131 -24.17 -8.45 19.43
N LEU A 132 -25.03 -8.05 18.51
CA LEU A 132 -24.91 -6.81 17.74
C LEU A 132 -25.56 -5.66 18.53
N LYS A 133 -24.74 -4.76 19.08
CA LYS A 133 -25.18 -3.58 19.86
C LYS A 133 -24.73 -2.26 19.24
#